data_AF-A0A537DF81-F1
#
_entry.id   AF-A0A537DF81-F1
#
_cell.length_a   1.000
_cell.length_b   1.000
_cell.length_c   1.000
_cell.angle_alpha   90.00
_cell.angle_beta   90.00
_cell.angle_gamma   90.00
#
_symmetry.space_group_name_H-M   'P 1'
#
loop_
_entity.id
_entity.type
_entity.pdbx_description
1 polymer ?
#
loop_
_entity_poly.entity_id
_entity_poly.type
_entity_poly.pdbx_seq_one_letter_code
_entity_poly.pdbx_strand_id
1 'polypeptide(L)'
;MFVCYLCYVATCPVRLLVLVLVLVHVRLMSLALRCESCGMPMATNEEHGAQNPNNPYCIHCTDMNGKLLPFEKKFEELVKTAMDTRWMNREQAEKNVLGQMAELPAWRGRVAEMKLGATSGH
;
A
#
# COMPACT_ATOMS: atom_id res chain seq x y z
N MET A 1 -36.13 25.19 31.96
CA MET A 1 -34.66 25.15 31.85
C MET A 1 -34.10 24.09 30.89
N PHE A 2 -34.83 23.02 30.52
CA PHE A 2 -34.31 21.97 29.62
C PHE A 2 -34.29 22.34 28.12
N VAL A 3 -35.17 23.23 27.67
CA VAL A 3 -35.30 23.59 26.23
C VAL A 3 -34.11 24.45 25.75
N CYS A 4 -33.53 25.26 26.64
CA CYS A 4 -32.39 26.14 26.29
C CYS A 4 -31.08 25.36 26.05
N TYR A 5 -30.89 24.23 26.74
CA TYR A 5 -29.68 23.41 26.61
C TYR A 5 -29.65 22.66 25.27
N LEU A 6 -30.81 22.16 24.81
CA LEU A 6 -30.92 21.50 23.50
C LEU A 6 -30.72 22.47 22.33
N CYS A 7 -31.19 23.73 22.44
CA CYS A 7 -30.91 24.75 21.42
C CYS A 7 -29.44 25.17 21.41
N TYR A 8 -28.80 25.35 22.57
CA TYR A 8 -27.39 25.73 22.66
C TYR A 8 -26.45 24.67 22.07
N VAL A 9 -26.79 23.39 22.25
CA VAL A 9 -26.00 22.25 21.74
C VAL A 9 -26.17 22.05 20.22
N ALA A 10 -27.29 22.49 19.64
CA ALA A 10 -27.63 22.34 18.22
C ALA A 10 -27.11 23.48 17.32
N THR A 11 -26.89 24.68 17.87
CA THR A 11 -26.43 25.85 17.10
C THR A 11 -24.98 26.26 17.38
N CYS A 12 -24.23 25.51 18.19
CA CYS A 12 -22.88 25.91 18.58
C CYS A 12 -21.90 25.68 17.41
N PRO A 13 -21.42 26.74 16.72
CA PRO A 13 -20.53 26.60 15.57
C PRO A 13 -19.22 25.91 15.93
N VAL A 14 -18.84 25.98 17.22
CA VAL A 14 -17.67 25.31 17.79
C VAL A 14 -17.79 23.79 17.71
N ARG A 15 -18.97 23.21 17.89
CA ARG A 15 -19.16 21.74 17.84
C ARG A 15 -19.05 21.22 16.40
N LEU A 16 -19.58 21.96 15.44
CA LEU A 16 -19.44 21.66 14.02
C LEU A 16 -17.99 21.85 13.56
N LEU A 17 -17.31 22.92 14.00
CA LEU A 17 -15.90 23.17 13.72
C LEU A 17 -15.00 22.06 14.29
N VAL A 18 -15.26 21.60 15.53
CA VAL A 18 -14.52 20.49 16.13
C VAL A 18 -14.76 19.19 15.37
N LEU A 19 -15.99 18.89 14.95
CA LEU A 19 -16.27 17.72 14.11
C LEU A 19 -15.58 17.80 12.74
N VAL A 20 -15.57 18.96 12.09
CA VAL A 20 -14.85 19.17 10.82
C VAL A 20 -13.34 19.02 11.03
N LEU A 21 -12.78 19.60 12.09
CA LEU A 21 -11.36 19.46 12.42
C LEU A 21 -10.99 18.01 12.72
N VAL A 22 -11.81 17.28 13.48
CA VAL A 22 -11.62 15.84 13.74
C VAL A 22 -11.73 15.03 12.44
N LEU A 23 -12.70 15.31 11.57
CA LEU A 23 -12.82 14.63 10.28
C LEU A 23 -11.67 14.96 9.33
N VAL A 24 -11.16 16.18 9.34
CA VAL A 24 -9.96 16.59 8.59
C VAL A 24 -8.71 15.93 9.17
N HIS A 25 -8.56 15.86 10.48
CA HIS A 25 -7.47 15.15 11.15
C HIS A 25 -7.53 13.65 10.86
N VAL A 26 -8.70 13.01 11.02
CA VAL A 26 -8.90 11.59 10.73
C VAL A 26 -8.64 11.29 9.26
N ARG A 27 -9.05 12.16 8.32
CA ARG A 27 -8.69 12.04 6.90
C ARG A 27 -7.18 12.17 6.66
N LEU A 28 -6.51 13.09 7.35
CA LEU A 28 -5.07 13.28 7.26
C LEU A 28 -4.29 12.10 7.85
N MET A 29 -4.81 11.48 8.93
CA MET A 29 -4.20 10.33 9.60
C MET A 29 -4.50 8.97 8.95
N SER A 30 -5.40 8.90 7.96
CA SER A 30 -5.83 7.63 7.34
C SER A 30 -5.22 7.32 5.96
N LEU A 31 -4.41 8.20 5.39
CA LEU A 31 -3.64 7.87 4.18
C LEU A 31 -2.31 7.22 4.56
N ALA A 32 -2.36 5.99 5.08
CA ALA A 32 -1.17 5.14 5.07
C ALA A 32 -0.77 4.93 3.59
N LEU A 33 0.39 5.46 3.19
CA LEU A 33 0.90 5.30 1.84
C LEU A 33 1.24 3.81 1.66
N ARG A 34 0.68 3.14 0.65
CA ARG A 34 0.99 1.74 0.40
C ARG A 34 2.23 1.64 -0.47
N CYS A 35 3.15 0.76 -0.11
CA CYS A 35 4.34 0.47 -0.91
C CYS A 35 3.93 0.05 -2.32
N GLU A 36 4.42 0.75 -3.33
CA GLU A 36 4.06 0.50 -4.73
C GLU A 36 4.64 -0.82 -5.29
N SER A 37 5.54 -1.47 -4.53
CA SER A 37 6.22 -2.73 -4.91
C SER A 37 5.63 -3.98 -4.25
N CYS A 38 5.05 -3.88 -3.05
CA CYS A 38 4.48 -5.04 -2.35
C CYS A 38 3.08 -4.82 -1.76
N GLY A 39 2.57 -3.58 -1.78
CA GLY A 39 1.26 -3.23 -1.25
C GLY A 39 1.18 -3.09 0.28
N MET A 40 2.30 -3.28 1.00
CA MET A 40 2.36 -3.09 2.45
C MET A 40 2.05 -1.64 2.83
N PRO A 41 1.21 -1.38 3.85
CA PRO A 41 1.02 -0.04 4.36
C PRO A 41 2.32 0.49 4.99
N MET A 42 2.60 1.77 4.77
CA MET A 42 3.68 2.52 5.40
C MET A 42 3.04 3.68 6.17
N ALA A 43 3.08 3.60 7.50
CA ALA A 43 2.52 4.55 8.44
C ALA A 43 3.57 5.52 8.98
N THR A 44 4.85 5.13 9.04
CA THR A 44 5.93 5.98 9.56
C THR A 44 7.04 6.18 8.54
N ASN A 45 7.81 7.26 8.69
CA ASN A 45 8.90 7.60 7.76
C ASN A 45 9.99 6.50 7.71
N GLU A 46 10.20 5.79 8.82
CA GLU A 46 11.20 4.73 8.97
C GLU A 46 10.84 3.47 8.17
N GLU A 47 9.56 3.31 7.80
CA GLU A 47 9.09 2.18 6.99
C GLU A 47 9.35 2.39 5.49
N HIS A 48 9.67 3.62 5.07
CA HIS A 48 10.04 3.93 3.70
C HIS A 48 11.52 3.60 3.42
N GLY A 49 11.83 3.20 2.19
CA GLY A 49 13.18 2.86 1.76
C GLY A 49 14.18 3.99 2.01
N ALA A 50 15.33 3.65 2.60
CA ALA A 50 16.32 4.60 3.11
C ALA A 50 15.78 5.65 4.09
N GLN A 51 14.70 5.33 4.82
CA GLN A 51 14.02 6.23 5.77
C GLN A 51 13.60 7.57 5.14
N ASN A 52 13.35 7.57 3.83
CA ASN A 52 12.94 8.74 3.09
C ASN A 52 11.41 8.70 2.87
N PRO A 53 10.62 9.61 3.48
CA PRO A 53 9.16 9.60 3.36
C PRO A 53 8.65 9.81 1.92
N ASN A 54 9.49 10.33 1.02
CA ASN A 54 9.15 10.48 -0.39
C ASN A 54 9.45 9.22 -1.23
N ASN A 55 10.05 8.18 -0.65
CA ASN A 55 10.28 6.93 -1.34
C ASN A 55 8.96 6.14 -1.41
N PRO A 56 8.43 5.80 -2.61
CA PRO A 56 7.18 5.07 -2.72
C PRO A 56 7.28 3.59 -2.30
N TYR A 57 8.47 3.12 -1.95
CA TYR A 57 8.74 1.74 -1.59
C TYR A 57 9.11 1.60 -0.11
N CYS A 58 8.74 0.48 0.51
CA CYS A 58 9.11 0.19 1.89
C CYS A 58 10.56 -0.30 2.02
N ILE A 59 11.10 -0.28 3.23
CA ILE A 59 12.43 -0.80 3.57
C ILE A 59 12.68 -2.25 3.13
N HIS A 60 11.63 -3.07 3.01
CA HIS A 60 11.74 -4.48 2.60
C HIS A 60 11.70 -4.68 1.07
N CYS A 61 11.49 -3.61 0.32
CA CYS A 61 11.50 -3.62 -1.14
C CYS A 61 12.71 -2.90 -1.72
N THR A 62 13.52 -2.23 -0.90
CA THR A 62 14.68 -1.46 -1.36
C THR A 62 15.99 -2.00 -0.81
N ASP A 63 17.10 -1.57 -1.41
CA ASP A 63 18.42 -1.66 -0.79
C ASP A 63 18.63 -0.57 0.28
N MET A 64 19.84 -0.53 0.85
CA MET A 64 20.23 0.46 1.87
C MET A 64 20.17 1.91 1.37
N ASN A 65 20.26 2.13 0.05
CA ASN A 65 20.18 3.45 -0.57
C ASN A 65 18.76 3.81 -1.01
N GLY A 66 17.77 2.95 -0.70
CA GLY A 66 16.37 3.18 -1.07
C GLY A 66 16.06 2.83 -2.52
N LYS A 67 16.98 2.19 -3.25
CA LYS A 67 16.74 1.73 -4.61
C LYS A 67 15.92 0.45 -4.59
N LEU A 68 14.85 0.40 -5.38
CA LEU A 68 14.00 -0.78 -5.53
C LEU A 68 14.81 -2.01 -5.95
N LEU A 69 14.54 -3.14 -5.30
CA LEU A 69 15.14 -4.43 -5.64
C LEU A 69 14.71 -4.88 -7.05
N PRO A 70 15.53 -5.68 -7.76
CA PRO A 70 15.14 -6.24 -9.05
C PRO A 70 13.86 -7.06 -8.96
N PHE A 71 13.06 -7.04 -10.02
CA PHE A 71 11.79 -7.78 -10.11
C PHE A 71 11.95 -9.25 -9.75
N GLU A 72 12.97 -9.93 -10.29
CA GLU A 72 13.22 -11.36 -10.11
C GLU A 72 13.44 -11.69 -8.64
N LYS A 73 14.21 -10.85 -7.94
CA LYS A 73 14.44 -11.00 -6.50
C LYS A 73 13.15 -10.81 -5.72
N LYS A 74 12.39 -9.75 -6.02
CA LYS A 74 11.13 -9.48 -5.31
C LYS A 74 10.06 -10.54 -5.61
N PHE A 75 10.02 -11.03 -6.84
CA PHE A 75 9.14 -12.11 -7.28
C PHE A 75 9.41 -13.38 -6.48
N GLU A 76 10.66 -13.84 -6.42
CA GLU A 76 11.01 -15.05 -5.68
C GLU A 76 10.73 -14.91 -4.17
N GLU A 77 11.01 -13.74 -3.57
CA GLU A 77 10.66 -13.47 -2.17
C GLU A 77 9.14 -13.52 -1.90
N LEU A 78 8.34 -12.96 -2.81
CA LEU A 78 6.88 -13.00 -2.71
C LEU A 78 6.33 -14.42 -2.94
N VAL A 79 6.91 -15.19 -3.86
CA VAL A 79 6.55 -16.59 -4.12
C VAL A 79 6.82 -17.42 -2.87
N LYS A 80 8.01 -17.29 -2.29
CA LYS A 80 8.36 -17.95 -1.04
C LYS A 80 7.41 -17.56 0.09
N THR A 81 7.11 -16.27 0.24
CA THR A 81 6.16 -15.79 1.25
C THR A 81 4.75 -16.38 1.04
N ALA A 82 4.28 -16.48 -0.21
CA ALA A 82 2.98 -17.07 -0.51
C ALA A 82 2.95 -18.58 -0.20
N MET A 83 4.05 -19.31 -0.47
CA MET A 83 4.19 -20.72 -0.08
C MET A 83 4.15 -20.87 1.44
N ASP A 84 4.94 -20.08 2.15
CA ASP A 84 5.11 -20.16 3.61
C ASP A 84 3.84 -19.75 4.38
N THR A 85 3.12 -18.73 3.89
CA THR A 85 2.01 -18.12 4.63
C THR A 85 0.62 -18.51 4.14
N ARG A 86 0.50 -18.96 2.88
CA ARG A 86 -0.80 -19.29 2.25
C ARG A 86 -0.89 -20.75 1.83
N TRP A 87 0.11 -21.57 2.18
CA TRP A 87 0.13 -23.02 1.93
C TRP A 87 -0.06 -23.38 0.46
N MET A 88 0.39 -22.51 -0.43
CA MET A 88 0.35 -22.71 -1.87
C MET A 88 1.55 -23.56 -2.31
N ASN A 89 1.37 -24.44 -3.29
CA ASN A 89 2.51 -25.01 -3.98
C ASN A 89 3.20 -23.94 -4.86
N ARG A 90 4.39 -24.24 -5.39
CA ARG A 90 5.18 -23.24 -6.13
C ARG A 90 4.46 -22.69 -7.36
N GLU A 91 3.82 -23.54 -8.16
CA GLU A 91 3.08 -23.12 -9.36
C GLU A 91 1.90 -22.19 -9.01
N GLN A 92 1.14 -22.54 -7.98
CA GLN A 92 0.04 -21.72 -7.48
C GLN A 92 0.54 -20.38 -6.94
N ALA A 93 1.65 -20.39 -6.20
CA ALA A 93 2.27 -19.20 -5.64
C ALA A 93 2.79 -18.26 -6.75
N GLU A 94 3.49 -18.79 -7.75
CA GLU A 94 3.97 -18.02 -8.90
C GLU A 94 2.82 -17.34 -9.65
N LYS A 95 1.76 -18.09 -9.96
CA LYS A 95 0.56 -17.54 -10.61
C LYS A 95 -0.12 -16.47 -9.77
N ASN A 96 -0.24 -16.71 -8.46
CA ASN A 96 -0.84 -15.75 -7.53
C ASN A 96 -0.02 -14.46 -7.44
N VAL A 97 1.30 -14.58 -7.31
CA VAL A 97 2.22 -13.44 -7.21
C VAL A 97 2.27 -12.65 -8.50
N LEU A 98 2.29 -13.29 -9.68
CA LEU A 98 2.18 -12.57 -10.96
C LEU A 98 0.87 -11.79 -11.08
N GLY A 99 -0.24 -12.36 -10.58
CA GLY A 99 -1.52 -11.67 -10.49
C GLY A 99 -1.43 -10.43 -9.60
N GLN A 100 -0.87 -10.58 -8.40
CA GLN A 100 -0.67 -9.46 -7.46
C GLN A 100 0.25 -8.39 -8.04
N MET A 101 1.40 -8.77 -8.61
CA MET A 101 2.36 -7.83 -9.19
C MET A 101 1.79 -7.11 -10.42
N ALA A 102 0.82 -7.68 -11.14
CA ALA A 102 0.14 -6.98 -12.23
C ALA A 102 -0.67 -5.76 -11.75
N GLU A 103 -1.09 -5.72 -10.49
CA GLU A 103 -1.87 -4.62 -9.91
C GLU A 103 -0.98 -3.54 -9.26
N LEU A 104 0.28 -3.87 -8.98
CA LEU A 104 1.21 -3.00 -8.27
C LEU A 104 1.87 -2.00 -9.24
N PRO A 105 1.87 -0.68 -8.91
CA PRO A 105 2.38 0.36 -9.81
C PRO A 105 3.81 0.12 -10.30
N ALA A 106 4.68 -0.42 -9.43
CA ALA A 106 6.07 -0.72 -9.77
C ALA A 106 6.24 -1.78 -10.87
N TRP A 107 5.27 -2.69 -11.01
CA TRP A 107 5.47 -3.94 -11.75
C TRP A 107 4.48 -4.17 -12.89
N ARG A 108 3.31 -3.50 -12.88
CA ARG A 108 2.24 -3.71 -13.86
C ARG A 108 2.69 -3.68 -15.32
N GLY A 109 3.59 -2.76 -15.69
CA GLY A 109 4.12 -2.65 -17.05
C GLY A 109 4.95 -3.88 -17.45
N ARG A 110 5.89 -4.26 -16.58
CA ARG A 110 6.75 -5.43 -16.78
C ARG A 110 5.97 -6.74 -16.88
N VAL A 111 4.94 -6.91 -16.06
CA VAL A 111 4.07 -8.10 -16.11
C VAL A 111 3.24 -8.11 -17.41
N ALA A 112 2.80 -6.96 -17.89
CA ALA A 112 2.09 -6.86 -19.17
C ALA A 112 3.00 -7.25 -20.35
N GLU A 113 4.26 -6.80 -20.36
CA GLU A 113 5.25 -7.18 -21.38
C GLU A 113 5.48 -8.70 -21.42
N MET A 114 5.63 -9.34 -20.26
CA MET A 114 5.77 -10.80 -20.15
C MET A 114 4.57 -11.55 -20.75
N LYS A 115 3.35 -11.05 -20.54
CA LYS A 115 2.13 -11.65 -21.11
C LYS A 115 2.08 -11.50 -22.63
N LEU A 116 2.45 -10.34 -23.15
CA LEU A 116 2.46 -10.08 -24.59
C LEU A 116 3.48 -10.97 -25.33
N GLY A 117 4.69 -11.12 -24.77
CA GLY A 117 5.72 -12.01 -25.33
C GLY A 117 5.31 -13.49 -25.34
N ALA A 118 4.52 -13.93 -24.36
CA ALA A 118 3.96 -15.29 -24.34
C ALA A 118 2.90 -15.51 -25.42
N THR A 119 2.14 -14.47 -25.81
CA THR A 119 1.08 -14.57 -26.83
C THR A 119 1.59 -14.51 -28.27
N SER A 120 2.79 -13.97 -28.51
CA SER A 120 3.39 -13.87 -29.85
C SER A 120 4.14 -15.11 -30.33
N GLY A 121 4.20 -16.17 -29.50
CA GLY A 121 4.93 -17.41 -29.78
C GLY A 121 4.06 -18.60 -30.22
N HIS A 122 2.81 -18.37 -30.63
CA HIS A 122 1.91 -19.39 -31.18
C HIS A 122 1.58 -19.09 -32.65
#